data_AF-A0A8S9URE3-F1
#
_entry.id   AF-A0A8S9URE3-F1
#
_cell.length_a   1.000
_cell.length_b   1.000
_cell.length_c   1.000
_cell.angle_alpha   90.00
_cell.angle_beta   90.00
_cell.angle_gamma   90.00
#
_symmetry.space_group_name_H-M   'P 1'
#
loop_
_entity.id
_entity.type
_entity.pdbx_description
1 polymer ?
#
loop_
_entity_poly.entity_id
_entity_poly.type
_entity_poly.pdbx_seq_one_letter_code
_entity_poly.pdbx_strand_id
1 'polypeptide(L)'
;MPFTASNKDVVHPLFKQQDATSWKCKLCSKISAQPLGKAYTNLVDHFLRKLGVKATDEFSEKASKPENRELSFCDHALVRKNTKLSTISANTMLLNMDLLSNDVRYTIIAEPKGKKIGLAFDAWLCLRQIRKPPPLPHRLANQMLDADAIIELFDDALDKNENDSGQLCFIVGNNASVNGSIERKIKLPLIGCASHRLNLAVQSHIAQYDKEVEKVAALMRLLQTSKQKTVLRKMECSMPVIKNPTRWSSSYRMINRNLEMTDYIDGMGTDLTALLPAPREKIKLKSRFEDLGKF
;
A
#
# COMPACT_ATOMS: atom_id res chain seq x y z
N MET A 1 2.16 25.68 19.10
CA MET A 1 2.55 25.30 20.48
C MET A 1 1.75 24.05 20.85
N PRO A 2 2.38 22.92 21.18
CA PRO A 2 1.63 21.73 21.59
C PRO A 2 0.99 21.99 22.97
N PHE A 3 -0.29 21.67 23.10
CA PHE A 3 -0.98 21.68 24.39
C PHE A 3 -0.40 20.56 25.26
N THR A 4 0.49 20.90 26.19
CA THR A 4 0.94 19.96 27.23
C THR A 4 0.08 20.16 28.47
N ALA A 5 -0.98 19.36 28.62
CA ALA A 5 -1.73 19.30 29.87
C ALA A 5 -0.85 18.66 30.95
N SER A 6 -0.80 19.24 32.15
CA SER A 6 -0.03 18.67 33.24
C SER A 6 -0.73 17.41 33.80
N ASN A 7 0.02 16.49 34.41
CA ASN A 7 -0.57 15.31 35.06
C ASN A 7 -1.63 15.69 36.10
N LYS A 8 -1.53 16.89 36.70
CA LYS A 8 -2.52 17.43 37.63
C LYS A 8 -3.84 17.74 36.91
N ASP A 9 -3.77 18.37 35.74
CA ASP A 9 -4.94 18.74 34.93
C ASP A 9 -5.68 17.49 34.41
N VAL A 10 -4.97 16.38 34.21
CA VAL A 10 -5.55 15.09 33.84
C VAL A 10 -6.22 14.39 35.04
N VAL A 11 -5.62 14.46 36.22
CA VAL A 11 -6.09 13.70 37.40
C VAL A 11 -7.32 14.32 38.06
N HIS A 12 -7.40 15.66 38.19
CA HIS A 12 -8.52 16.31 38.86
C HIS A 12 -9.92 15.99 38.24
N PRO A 13 -10.06 15.92 36.90
CA PRO A 13 -11.32 15.50 36.28
C PRO A 13 -11.62 14.01 36.46
N LEU A 14 -10.59 13.16 36.49
CA LEU A 14 -10.73 11.69 36.40
C LEU A 14 -10.74 10.97 37.76
N PHE A 15 -10.26 11.63 38.80
CA PHE A 15 -10.22 11.12 40.17
C PHE A 15 -10.92 12.08 41.13
N LYS A 16 -11.55 11.54 42.17
CA LYS A 16 -12.15 12.31 43.26
C LYS A 16 -11.27 12.17 44.50
N GLN A 17 -10.65 13.26 44.92
CA GLN A 17 -9.90 13.30 46.17
C GLN A 17 -10.82 12.97 47.35
N GLN A 18 -10.40 12.03 48.20
CA GLN A 18 -11.14 11.62 49.40
C GLN A 18 -10.55 12.28 50.65
N ASP A 19 -9.22 12.28 50.75
CA ASP A 19 -8.47 12.90 51.84
C ASP A 19 -7.17 13.54 51.28
N ALA A 20 -6.29 14.04 52.15
CA ALA A 20 -5.04 14.68 51.74
C ALA A 20 -4.10 13.79 50.91
N THR A 21 -4.25 12.46 51.01
CA THR A 21 -3.34 11.47 50.43
C THR A 21 -4.04 10.35 49.64
N SER A 22 -5.36 10.40 49.46
CA SER A 22 -6.13 9.30 48.87
C SER A 22 -7.07 9.81 47.79
N TRP A 23 -7.01 9.15 46.63
CA TRP A 23 -7.77 9.52 45.44
C TRP A 23 -8.56 8.32 44.92
N LYS A 24 -9.86 8.53 44.70
CA LYS A 24 -10.77 7.51 44.17
C LYS A 24 -10.92 7.67 42.65
N CYS A 25 -10.61 6.62 41.89
CA CYS A 25 -10.81 6.59 40.45
C CYS A 25 -12.31 6.65 40.12
N LYS A 26 -12.73 7.57 39.24
CA LYS A 26 -14.15 7.66 38.83
C LYS A 26 -14.59 6.53 37.90
N LEU A 27 -13.65 5.86 37.21
CA LEU A 27 -13.95 4.75 36.30
C LEU A 27 -14.15 3.41 37.02
N CYS A 28 -13.28 3.08 37.97
CA CYS A 28 -13.28 1.76 38.61
C CYS A 28 -13.51 1.79 40.12
N SER A 29 -13.75 2.98 40.70
CA SER A 29 -13.95 3.19 42.14
C SER A 29 -12.81 2.76 43.06
N LYS A 30 -11.66 2.32 42.53
CA LYS A 30 -10.48 1.97 43.33
C LYS A 30 -9.87 3.23 43.98
N ILE A 31 -9.49 3.12 45.24
CA ILE A 31 -8.79 4.16 45.98
C ILE A 31 -7.29 3.90 45.89
N SER A 32 -6.54 4.93 45.54
CA SER A 32 -5.10 4.91 45.38
C SER A 32 -4.46 5.98 46.26
N ALA A 33 -3.35 5.63 46.92
CA ALA A 33 -2.58 6.57 47.71
C ALA A 33 -1.72 7.49 46.82
N GLN A 34 -1.72 8.79 47.12
CA GLN A 34 -0.92 9.85 46.54
C GLN A 34 -0.20 10.62 47.66
N PRO A 35 1.11 10.40 47.86
CA PRO A 35 1.87 11.19 48.83
C PRO A 35 1.91 12.67 48.47
N LEU A 36 1.80 13.54 49.47
CA LEU A 36 1.93 15.00 49.32
C LEU A 36 3.31 15.35 48.73
N GLY A 37 3.33 16.29 47.79
CA GLY A 37 4.56 16.76 47.13
C GLY A 37 5.10 15.88 45.99
N LYS A 38 4.48 14.72 45.72
CA LYS A 38 4.85 13.88 44.56
C LYS A 38 3.97 14.15 43.34
N ALA A 39 4.55 14.01 42.15
CA ALA A 39 3.82 14.09 40.88
C ALA A 39 2.77 12.98 40.77
N TYR A 40 1.66 13.26 40.07
CA TYR A 40 0.49 12.39 39.97
C TYR A 40 0.66 11.16 39.02
N THR A 41 1.89 10.75 38.74
CA THR A 41 2.23 9.75 37.71
C THR A 41 1.61 8.38 37.99
N ASN A 42 1.57 7.95 39.25
CA ASN A 42 0.91 6.73 39.71
C ASN A 42 -0.61 6.69 39.43
N LEU A 43 -1.31 7.83 39.53
CA LEU A 43 -2.74 7.90 39.22
C LEU A 43 -2.97 7.89 37.71
N VAL A 44 -2.12 8.57 36.94
CA VAL A 44 -2.13 8.53 35.47
C VAL A 44 -1.84 7.11 34.97
N ASP A 45 -0.83 6.43 35.51
CA ASP A 45 -0.49 5.05 35.16
C ASP A 45 -1.64 4.08 35.48
N HIS A 46 -2.30 4.26 36.62
CA HIS A 46 -3.49 3.49 36.95
C HIS A 46 -4.59 3.66 35.90
N PHE A 47 -4.82 4.90 35.47
CA PHE A 47 -5.82 5.23 34.45
C PHE A 47 -5.46 4.64 33.07
N LEU A 48 -4.22 4.81 32.61
CA LEU A 48 -3.76 4.27 31.33
C LEU A 48 -3.86 2.74 31.27
N ARG A 49 -3.47 2.05 32.34
CA ARG A 49 -3.63 0.59 32.45
C ARG A 49 -5.09 0.16 32.39
N LYS A 50 -6.02 0.97 32.92
CA LYS A 50 -7.46 0.67 32.89
C LYS A 50 -8.10 0.90 31.53
N LEU A 51 -7.54 1.80 30.71
CA LEU A 51 -7.96 1.98 29.32
C LEU A 51 -7.36 0.95 28.35
N GLY A 52 -6.53 0.03 28.83
CA GLY A 52 -5.87 -0.97 27.99
C GLY A 52 -4.76 -0.39 27.10
N VAL A 53 -4.40 0.88 27.29
CA VAL A 53 -3.33 1.55 26.54
C VAL A 53 -2.00 1.13 27.18
N LYS A 54 -1.22 0.29 26.49
CA LYS A 54 0.19 0.09 26.84
C LYS A 54 0.94 1.35 26.41
N ALA A 55 1.82 1.86 27.29
CA ALA A 55 2.66 3.04 27.02
C ALA A 55 3.58 2.89 25.78
N THR A 56 3.64 1.69 25.19
CA THR A 56 4.37 1.40 23.94
C THR A 56 3.66 1.90 22.69
N ASP A 57 2.35 2.15 22.75
CA ASP A 57 1.56 2.46 21.54
C ASP A 57 1.53 3.96 21.22
N GLU A 58 1.83 4.83 22.19
CA GLU A 58 1.96 6.26 21.93
C GLU A 58 3.19 6.60 21.07
N PHE A 59 4.25 5.77 21.10
CA PHE A 59 5.47 6.07 20.35
C PHE A 59 5.30 5.83 18.84
N SER A 60 4.52 4.82 18.44
CA SER A 60 4.23 4.56 17.02
C SER A 60 3.29 5.62 16.43
N GLU A 61 2.30 6.09 17.21
CA GLU A 61 1.36 7.10 16.74
C GLU A 61 1.96 8.52 16.75
N LYS A 62 2.79 8.87 17.76
CA LYS A 62 3.49 10.17 17.84
C LYS A 62 4.67 10.29 16.86
N ALA A 63 5.33 9.19 16.47
CA ALA A 63 6.41 9.24 15.47
C ALA A 63 5.87 9.36 14.03
N SER A 64 4.73 8.74 13.71
CA SER A 64 4.15 8.81 12.35
C SER A 64 3.42 10.12 12.04
N LYS A 65 2.78 10.75 13.04
CA LYS A 65 1.98 11.98 12.85
C LYS A 65 2.76 13.24 12.40
N PRO A 66 3.95 13.58 12.92
CA PRO A 66 4.66 14.80 12.50
C PRO A 66 5.37 14.65 11.15
N GLU A 67 5.72 13.44 10.73
CA GLU A 67 6.45 13.17 9.48
C GLU A 67 5.58 12.60 8.36
N ASN A 68 4.26 12.43 8.59
CA ASN A 68 3.31 11.87 7.64
C ASN A 68 3.76 10.50 7.06
N ARG A 69 4.32 9.64 7.93
CA ARG A 69 4.73 8.28 7.54
C ARG A 69 3.58 7.30 7.70
N GLU A 70 3.61 6.22 6.92
CA GLU A 70 2.67 5.11 7.11
C GLU A 70 2.87 4.49 8.50
N LEU A 71 1.77 4.12 9.17
CA LEU A 71 1.83 3.51 10.51
C LEU A 71 2.64 2.20 10.53
N SER A 72 2.66 1.48 9.41
CA SER A 72 3.46 0.26 9.20
C SER A 72 4.98 0.51 9.18
N PHE A 73 5.43 1.77 9.06
CA PHE A 73 6.85 2.11 8.99
C PHE A 73 7.62 1.60 10.22
N CYS A 74 7.04 1.80 11.42
CA CYS A 74 7.64 1.34 12.67
C CYS A 74 7.67 -0.18 12.81
N ASP A 75 6.92 -0.91 11.96
CA ASP A 75 6.85 -2.36 12.03
C ASP A 75 7.96 -3.09 11.28
N HIS A 76 8.63 -2.39 10.37
CA HIS A 76 9.68 -2.96 9.56
C HIS A 76 10.91 -3.33 10.40
N ALA A 77 11.38 -4.58 10.31
CA ALA A 77 12.48 -5.09 11.13
C ALA A 77 13.76 -4.24 11.00
N LEU A 78 14.10 -3.82 9.76
CA LEU A 78 15.24 -2.92 9.53
C LEU A 78 15.05 -1.54 10.16
N VAL A 79 13.82 -1.00 10.19
CA VAL A 79 13.56 0.29 10.85
C VAL A 79 13.82 0.15 12.35
N ARG A 80 13.31 -0.91 13.00
CA ARG A 80 13.57 -1.18 14.43
C ARG A 80 15.05 -1.46 14.73
N LYS A 81 15.79 -2.06 13.80
CA LYS A 81 17.24 -2.28 13.94
C LYS A 81 18.00 -0.96 13.86
N ASN A 82 17.60 -0.10 12.93
CA ASN A 82 18.28 1.15 12.64
C ASN A 82 18.00 2.26 13.64
N THR A 83 16.98 2.14 14.51
CA THR A 83 16.74 3.11 15.62
C THR A 83 17.89 3.17 16.62
N LYS A 84 18.79 2.19 16.63
CA LYS A 84 19.98 2.16 17.51
C LYS A 84 21.19 2.88 16.90
N LEU A 85 21.12 3.27 15.63
CA LEU A 85 22.21 3.98 14.96
C LEU A 85 22.21 5.45 15.36
N SER A 86 23.40 6.06 15.37
CA SER A 86 23.52 7.51 15.50
C SER A 86 22.86 8.21 14.32
N THR A 87 22.33 9.41 14.57
CA THR A 87 21.73 10.22 13.52
C THR A 87 22.80 10.73 12.56
N ILE A 88 22.45 10.77 11.27
CA ILE A 88 23.27 11.34 10.20
C ILE A 88 22.43 12.34 9.41
N SER A 89 23.09 13.24 8.68
CA SER A 89 22.39 14.18 7.79
C SER A 89 21.83 13.46 6.56
N ALA A 90 20.77 14.01 5.96
CA ALA A 90 20.22 13.49 4.70
C ALA A 90 21.26 13.49 3.57
N ASN A 91 22.12 14.52 3.51
CA ASN A 91 23.19 14.61 2.50
C ASN A 91 24.22 13.50 2.69
N THR A 92 24.60 13.22 3.94
CA THR A 92 25.52 12.12 4.26
C THR A 92 24.90 10.76 3.91
N MET A 93 23.60 10.58 4.17
CA MET A 93 22.90 9.35 3.80
C MET A 93 22.89 9.15 2.27
N LEU A 94 22.56 10.19 1.50
CA LEU A 94 22.57 10.14 0.04
C LEU A 94 23.96 9.80 -0.49
N LEU A 95 25.00 10.46 0.00
CA LEU A 95 26.39 10.16 -0.35
C LEU A 95 26.74 8.69 -0.07
N ASN A 96 26.37 8.18 1.12
CA ASN A 96 26.62 6.79 1.47
C ASN A 96 25.84 5.81 0.59
N MET A 97 24.60 6.14 0.21
CA MET A 97 23.80 5.34 -0.71
C MET A 97 24.40 5.30 -2.12
N ASP A 98 24.93 6.43 -2.60
CA ASP A 98 25.60 6.51 -3.91
C ASP A 98 26.91 5.70 -3.89
N LEU A 99 27.71 5.83 -2.83
CA LEU A 99 28.95 5.06 -2.65
C LEU A 99 28.66 3.56 -2.56
N LEU A 100 27.66 3.15 -1.77
CA LEU A 100 27.24 1.75 -1.68
C LEU A 100 26.74 1.23 -3.02
N SER A 101 25.95 2.03 -3.75
CA SER A 101 25.46 1.66 -5.08
C SER A 101 26.61 1.44 -6.05
N ASN A 102 27.63 2.30 -6.02
CA ASN A 102 28.83 2.16 -6.85
C ASN A 102 29.66 0.92 -6.45
N ASP A 103 29.82 0.65 -5.16
CA ASP A 103 30.56 -0.53 -4.66
C ASP A 103 29.89 -1.84 -5.07
N VAL A 104 28.57 -1.93 -4.87
CA VAL A 104 27.76 -3.09 -5.29
C VAL A 104 27.78 -3.25 -6.81
N ARG A 105 27.79 -2.15 -7.57
CA ARG A 105 27.81 -2.17 -9.03
C ARG A 105 29.03 -2.88 -9.60
N TYR A 106 30.22 -2.73 -9.02
CA TYR A 106 31.40 -3.49 -9.46
C TYR A 106 31.20 -5.01 -9.32
N THR A 107 30.54 -5.44 -8.24
CA THR A 107 30.19 -6.86 -8.05
C THR A 107 29.18 -7.32 -9.09
N ILE A 108 28.15 -6.50 -9.36
CA ILE A 108 27.11 -6.80 -10.35
C ILE A 108 27.67 -6.84 -11.78
N ILE A 109 28.62 -5.97 -12.15
CA ILE A 109 29.25 -5.93 -13.48
C ILE A 109 30.09 -7.18 -13.74
N ALA A 110 30.79 -7.69 -12.73
CA ALA A 110 31.66 -8.85 -12.89
C ALA A 110 30.87 -10.14 -13.18
N GLU A 111 29.66 -10.26 -12.67
CA GLU A 111 28.86 -11.48 -12.73
C GLU A 111 28.35 -11.88 -14.14
N PRO A 112 27.79 -10.96 -14.96
CA PRO A 112 27.30 -11.25 -16.31
C PRO A 112 28.40 -11.22 -17.37
N LYS A 113 29.63 -10.78 -17.07
CA LYS A 113 30.70 -10.62 -18.05
C LYS A 113 30.98 -11.94 -18.81
N GLY A 114 30.83 -11.91 -20.13
CA GLY A 114 31.02 -13.06 -21.01
C GLY A 114 29.87 -14.08 -21.03
N LYS A 115 28.79 -13.85 -20.26
CA LYS A 115 27.59 -14.69 -20.27
C LYS A 115 26.52 -14.13 -21.19
N LYS A 116 25.59 -14.98 -21.61
CA LYS A 116 24.36 -14.55 -22.27
C LYS A 116 23.37 -14.03 -21.22
N ILE A 117 22.70 -12.91 -21.52
CA ILE A 117 21.79 -12.23 -20.60
C ILE A 117 20.41 -12.01 -21.25
N GLY A 118 19.39 -11.85 -20.41
CA GLY A 118 18.05 -11.43 -20.80
C GLY A 118 17.64 -10.19 -20.02
N LEU A 119 16.95 -9.26 -20.68
CA LEU A 119 16.51 -8.02 -20.05
C LEU A 119 15.02 -8.08 -19.74
N ALA A 120 14.66 -8.05 -18.46
CA ALA A 120 13.27 -7.93 -18.03
C ALA A 120 12.94 -6.48 -17.66
N PHE A 121 11.84 -5.95 -18.18
CA PHE A 121 11.39 -4.59 -17.89
C PHE A 121 9.89 -4.57 -17.56
N ASP A 122 9.54 -3.73 -16.58
CA ASP A 122 8.16 -3.49 -16.18
C ASP A 122 7.84 -2.00 -16.34
N ALA A 123 6.76 -1.72 -17.06
CA ALA A 123 6.34 -0.36 -17.39
C ALA A 123 4.86 -0.18 -17.04
N TRP A 124 4.56 0.88 -16.28
CA TRP A 124 3.20 1.27 -15.94
C TRP A 124 2.98 2.76 -16.17
N LEU A 125 1.73 3.13 -16.51
CA LEU A 125 1.34 4.54 -16.64
C LEU A 125 0.93 5.09 -15.27
N CYS A 126 1.66 6.09 -14.78
CA CYS A 126 1.26 6.88 -13.62
C CYS A 126 0.41 8.08 -14.08
N LEU A 127 -0.92 7.96 -14.00
CA LEU A 127 -1.85 9.04 -14.36
C LEU A 127 -1.94 10.18 -13.33
N ARG A 128 -1.11 10.17 -12.29
CA ARG A 128 -1.01 11.31 -11.38
C ARG A 128 -0.10 12.35 -12.02
N GLN A 129 -0.64 13.54 -12.32
CA GLN A 129 0.19 14.72 -12.58
C GLN A 129 1.07 14.99 -11.36
N ILE A 130 2.31 14.51 -11.39
CA ILE A 130 3.32 14.87 -10.40
C ILE A 130 3.79 16.27 -10.80
N ARG A 131 3.45 17.30 -10.01
CA ARG A 131 3.90 18.69 -10.24
C ARG A 131 5.42 18.87 -10.22
N LYS A 132 6.17 17.87 -9.76
CA LYS A 132 7.63 17.79 -9.86
C LYS A 132 8.04 16.32 -10.03
N PRO A 133 8.40 15.86 -11.24
CA PRO A 133 8.93 14.51 -11.40
C PRO A 133 10.17 14.33 -10.49
N PRO A 134 10.41 13.13 -9.94
CA PRO A 134 11.70 12.82 -9.32
C PRO A 134 12.84 13.12 -10.31
N PRO A 135 14.09 13.32 -9.84
CA PRO A 135 15.24 13.47 -10.72
C PRO A 135 15.58 12.11 -11.35
N LEU A 136 14.69 11.63 -12.22
CA LEU A 136 15.05 10.77 -13.31
C LEU A 136 15.83 11.64 -14.31
N PRO A 137 16.78 11.07 -15.09
CA PRO A 137 17.40 11.79 -16.18
C PRO A 137 16.32 12.53 -16.99
N HIS A 138 16.61 13.79 -17.28
CA HIS A 138 15.74 14.93 -17.55
C HIS A 138 14.75 14.80 -18.74
N ARG A 139 14.43 13.59 -19.24
CA ARG A 139 13.67 13.34 -20.47
C ARG A 139 12.26 12.76 -20.33
N LEU A 140 11.86 12.20 -19.18
CA LEU A 140 10.70 11.28 -19.16
C LEU A 140 9.43 11.81 -18.45
N ALA A 141 9.40 13.09 -18.12
CA ALA A 141 8.23 13.69 -17.49
C ALA A 141 7.20 14.10 -18.56
N ASN A 142 6.18 13.26 -18.75
CA ASN A 142 4.94 13.50 -19.52
C ASN A 142 4.93 13.17 -21.03
N GLN A 143 5.89 12.41 -21.55
CA GLN A 143 5.81 11.92 -22.94
C GLN A 143 5.42 10.44 -22.97
N MET A 144 4.52 10.08 -23.89
CA MET A 144 4.36 8.68 -24.27
C MET A 144 5.71 8.21 -24.79
N LEU A 145 6.35 7.27 -24.10
CA LEU A 145 7.61 6.70 -24.55
C LEU A 145 7.30 5.79 -25.74
N ASP A 146 7.82 6.17 -26.89
CA ASP A 146 7.81 5.30 -28.06
C ASP A 146 8.89 4.22 -27.93
N ALA A 147 8.95 3.34 -28.93
CA ALA A 147 9.91 2.26 -28.92
C ALA A 147 11.37 2.76 -28.95
N ASP A 148 11.66 3.89 -29.61
CA ASP A 148 13.03 4.41 -29.73
C ASP A 148 13.52 4.95 -28.39
N ALA A 149 12.69 5.74 -27.70
CA ALA A 149 13.02 6.24 -26.38
C ALA A 149 13.24 5.13 -25.34
N ILE A 150 12.52 4.02 -25.46
CA ILE A 150 12.72 2.84 -24.59
C ILE A 150 14.01 2.09 -24.94
N ILE A 151 14.35 2.01 -26.23
CA ILE A 151 15.62 1.41 -26.66
C ILE A 151 16.80 2.25 -26.15
N GLU A 152 16.75 3.58 -26.25
CA GLU A 152 17.78 4.46 -25.64
C GLU A 152 17.94 4.19 -24.15
N LEU A 153 16.85 3.95 -23.42
CA LEU A 153 16.88 3.59 -22.00
C LEU A 153 17.52 2.22 -21.74
N PHE A 154 17.35 1.27 -22.67
CA PHE A 154 18.00 -0.03 -22.58
C PHE A 154 19.51 0.10 -22.81
N ASP A 155 19.91 0.86 -23.82
CA ASP A 155 21.33 1.14 -24.10
C ASP A 155 22.00 1.83 -22.90
N ASP A 156 21.37 2.88 -22.37
CA ASP A 156 21.82 3.56 -21.14
C ASP A 156 21.97 2.60 -19.96
N ALA A 157 21.09 1.62 -19.82
CA ALA A 157 21.13 0.64 -18.75
C ALA A 157 22.20 -0.44 -18.96
N LEU A 158 22.43 -0.85 -20.21
CA LEU A 158 23.49 -1.80 -20.57
C LEU A 158 24.87 -1.16 -20.39
N ASP A 159 25.05 0.06 -20.90
CA ASP A 159 26.29 0.84 -20.78
C ASP A 159 26.65 1.09 -19.32
N LYS A 160 25.65 1.46 -18.51
CA LYS A 160 25.84 1.63 -17.06
C LYS A 160 26.36 0.35 -16.39
N ASN A 161 25.97 -0.82 -16.88
CA ASN A 161 26.39 -2.09 -16.29
C ASN A 161 27.52 -2.76 -17.07
N GLU A 162 28.21 -2.02 -17.95
CA GLU A 162 29.31 -2.52 -18.81
C GLU A 162 28.97 -3.83 -19.53
N ASN A 163 27.69 -4.02 -19.86
CA ASN A 163 27.20 -5.20 -20.57
C ASN A 163 27.30 -4.93 -22.07
N ASP A 164 27.94 -5.85 -22.79
CA ASP A 164 27.95 -5.77 -24.24
C ASP A 164 26.56 -6.12 -24.81
N SER A 165 26.10 -5.34 -25.79
CA SER A 165 24.83 -5.57 -26.47
C SER A 165 24.75 -6.96 -27.11
N GLY A 166 25.89 -7.52 -27.55
CA GLY A 166 26.00 -8.88 -28.10
C GLY A 166 25.76 -10.01 -27.08
N GLN A 167 25.74 -9.69 -25.78
CA GLN A 167 25.37 -10.62 -24.71
C GLN A 167 23.86 -10.78 -24.59
N LEU A 168 23.08 -9.78 -25.00
CA LEU A 168 21.63 -9.76 -24.87
C LEU A 168 20.99 -10.74 -25.85
N CYS A 169 20.23 -11.70 -25.32
CA CYS A 169 19.62 -12.77 -26.12
C CYS A 169 18.11 -12.66 -26.27
N PHE A 170 17.44 -12.01 -25.33
CA PHE A 170 15.98 -11.82 -25.34
C PHE A 170 15.59 -10.69 -24.40
N ILE A 171 14.36 -10.20 -24.60
CA ILE A 171 13.72 -9.24 -23.70
C ILE A 171 12.45 -9.86 -23.10
N VAL A 172 12.10 -9.46 -21.87
CA VAL A 172 10.88 -9.89 -21.17
C VAL A 172 10.05 -8.67 -20.84
N GLY A 173 8.81 -8.64 -21.31
CA GLY A 173 7.89 -7.54 -21.10
C GLY A 173 6.44 -7.96 -21.30
N ASN A 174 5.50 -7.06 -21.02
CA ASN A 174 4.09 -7.31 -21.36
C ASN A 174 3.88 -7.30 -22.90
N ASN A 175 2.71 -7.73 -23.37
CA ASN A 175 2.42 -7.83 -24.81
C ASN A 175 1.92 -6.50 -25.41
N ALA A 176 2.38 -5.36 -24.89
CA ALA A 176 2.03 -4.06 -25.45
C ALA A 176 2.58 -3.92 -26.88
N SER A 177 1.85 -3.19 -27.74
CA SER A 177 2.25 -2.96 -29.14
C SER A 177 3.64 -2.31 -29.27
N VAL A 178 3.99 -1.44 -28.31
CA VAL A 178 5.32 -0.80 -28.22
C VAL A 178 6.43 -1.85 -28.05
N ASN A 179 6.20 -2.88 -27.24
CA ASN A 179 7.19 -3.94 -27.00
C ASN A 179 7.43 -4.80 -28.24
N GLY A 180 6.38 -5.07 -29.02
CA GLY A 180 6.55 -5.72 -30.32
C GLY A 180 7.28 -4.84 -31.35
N SER A 181 7.18 -3.51 -31.23
CA SER A 181 7.99 -2.58 -32.04
C SER A 181 9.47 -2.63 -31.63
N ILE A 182 9.74 -2.65 -30.31
CA ILE A 182 11.08 -2.82 -29.77
C ILE A 182 11.70 -4.12 -30.28
N GLU A 183 11.00 -5.25 -30.15
CA GLU A 183 11.42 -6.57 -30.63
C GLU A 183 11.92 -6.52 -32.09
N ARG A 184 11.12 -5.91 -32.98
CA ARG A 184 11.47 -5.77 -34.40
C ARG A 184 12.67 -4.87 -34.64
N LYS A 185 12.82 -3.79 -33.87
CA LYS A 185 13.91 -2.83 -34.02
C LYS A 185 15.25 -3.39 -33.55
N ILE A 186 15.26 -4.00 -32.36
CA ILE A 186 16.49 -4.59 -31.78
C ILE A 186 16.78 -6.00 -32.29
N LYS A 187 15.82 -6.63 -32.98
CA LYS A 187 15.90 -7.99 -33.54
C LYS A 187 16.20 -9.07 -32.49
N LEU A 188 15.67 -8.89 -31.28
CA LEU A 188 15.79 -9.86 -30.19
C LEU A 188 14.39 -10.38 -29.80
N PRO A 189 14.23 -11.70 -29.55
CA PRO A 189 12.95 -12.28 -29.15
C PRO A 189 12.33 -11.60 -27.92
N LEU A 190 11.03 -11.31 -27.99
CA LEU A 190 10.24 -10.86 -26.83
C LEU A 190 9.51 -12.03 -26.17
N ILE A 191 9.91 -12.34 -24.94
CA ILE A 191 9.20 -13.30 -24.09
C ILE A 191 8.07 -12.56 -23.38
N GLY A 192 6.83 -12.87 -23.76
CA GLY A 192 5.65 -12.30 -23.14
C GLY A 192 5.54 -12.63 -21.64
N CYS A 193 5.21 -11.63 -20.83
CA CYS A 193 5.03 -11.74 -19.40
C CYS A 193 3.91 -12.74 -19.03
N ALA A 194 4.24 -13.78 -18.26
CA ALA A 194 3.30 -14.80 -17.83
C ALA A 194 2.14 -14.20 -17.01
N SER A 195 2.44 -13.26 -16.11
CA SER A 195 1.43 -12.54 -15.31
C SER A 195 0.46 -11.74 -16.19
N HIS A 196 0.95 -11.17 -17.30
CA HIS A 196 0.11 -10.46 -18.25
C HIS A 196 -0.79 -11.42 -19.04
N ARG A 197 -0.26 -12.56 -19.49
CA ARG A 197 -1.06 -13.61 -20.15
C ARG A 197 -2.16 -14.15 -19.25
N LEU A 198 -1.84 -14.41 -17.99
CA LEU A 198 -2.83 -14.81 -16.98
C LEU A 198 -3.90 -13.74 -16.81
N ASN A 199 -3.50 -12.46 -16.69
CA ASN A 199 -4.46 -11.37 -16.63
C ASN A 199 -5.36 -11.33 -17.87
N LEU A 200 -4.83 -11.48 -19.08
CA LEU A 200 -5.65 -11.53 -20.30
C LEU A 200 -6.68 -12.67 -20.27
N ALA A 201 -6.29 -13.87 -19.81
CA ALA A 201 -7.21 -14.98 -19.63
C ALA A 201 -8.31 -14.67 -18.60
N VAL A 202 -7.94 -14.09 -17.45
CA VAL A 202 -8.89 -13.65 -16.42
C VAL A 202 -9.84 -12.58 -16.95
N GLN A 203 -9.37 -11.59 -17.71
CA GLN A 203 -10.22 -10.57 -18.32
C GLN A 203 -11.18 -11.19 -19.34
N SER A 204 -10.70 -12.12 -20.17
CA SER A 204 -11.53 -12.85 -21.14
C SER A 204 -12.64 -13.66 -20.45
N HIS A 205 -12.33 -14.30 -19.31
CA HIS A 205 -13.31 -15.00 -18.50
C HIS A 205 -14.34 -14.03 -17.89
N ILE A 206 -13.88 -12.92 -17.29
CA ILE A 206 -14.76 -11.89 -16.70
C ILE A 206 -15.68 -11.26 -17.74
N ALA A 207 -15.21 -11.06 -18.98
CA ALA A 207 -15.99 -10.47 -20.06
C ALA A 207 -17.28 -11.26 -20.39
N GLN A 208 -17.35 -12.56 -20.05
CA GLN A 208 -18.53 -13.39 -20.25
C GLN A 208 -19.73 -12.98 -19.35
N TYR A 209 -19.48 -12.21 -18.30
CA TYR A 209 -20.49 -11.74 -17.33
C TYR A 209 -20.24 -10.27 -16.95
N ASP A 210 -19.79 -9.47 -17.92
CA ASP A 210 -19.42 -8.07 -17.70
C ASP A 210 -20.58 -7.20 -17.20
N LYS A 211 -21.83 -7.51 -17.58
CA LYS A 211 -23.03 -6.80 -17.09
C LYS A 211 -23.18 -6.92 -15.57
N GLU A 212 -22.99 -8.13 -15.04
CA GLU A 212 -23.01 -8.40 -13.61
C GLU A 212 -21.82 -7.73 -12.91
N VAL A 213 -20.63 -7.74 -13.53
CA VAL A 213 -19.43 -7.10 -13.00
C VAL A 213 -19.57 -5.58 -12.94
N GLU A 214 -20.18 -4.94 -13.95
CA GLU A 214 -20.39 -3.49 -13.95
C GLU A 214 -21.44 -3.05 -12.92
N LYS A 215 -22.46 -3.88 -12.64
CA LYS A 215 -23.36 -3.66 -11.49
C LYS A 215 -22.59 -3.70 -10.17
N VAL A 216 -21.73 -4.71 -9.97
CA VAL A 216 -20.85 -4.80 -8.80
C VAL A 216 -19.91 -3.61 -8.72
N ALA A 217 -19.36 -3.15 -9.85
CA ALA A 217 -18.50 -1.97 -9.90
C ALA A 217 -19.25 -0.69 -9.48
N ALA A 218 -20.49 -0.51 -9.94
CA ALA A 218 -21.35 0.60 -9.51
C ALA A 218 -21.67 0.53 -8.00
N LEU A 219 -22.03 -0.66 -7.50
CA LEU A 219 -22.28 -0.89 -6.08
C LEU A 219 -21.03 -0.57 -5.23
N MET A 220 -19.86 -1.07 -5.63
CA MET A 220 -18.59 -0.82 -4.92
C MET A 220 -18.23 0.67 -4.89
N ARG A 221 -18.49 1.41 -5.97
CA ARG A 221 -18.31 2.88 -6.00
C ARG A 221 -19.26 3.58 -5.02
N LEU A 222 -20.52 3.15 -4.93
CA LEU A 222 -21.48 3.72 -3.97
C LEU A 222 -21.07 3.43 -2.52
N LEU A 223 -20.65 2.19 -2.23
CA LEU A 223 -20.13 1.80 -0.92
C LEU A 223 -18.87 2.58 -0.53
N GLN A 224 -18.09 3.06 -1.51
CA GLN A 224 -16.89 3.86 -1.27
C GLN A 224 -17.20 5.28 -0.76
N THR A 225 -18.44 5.76 -0.87
CA THR A 225 -18.84 7.09 -0.38
C THR A 225 -18.65 7.21 1.13
N SER A 226 -18.37 8.42 1.61
CA SER A 226 -18.11 8.68 3.03
C SER A 226 -19.26 8.24 3.95
N LYS A 227 -20.51 8.46 3.51
CA LYS A 227 -21.73 8.00 4.18
C LYS A 227 -21.70 6.48 4.37
N GLN A 228 -21.55 5.73 3.27
CA GLN A 228 -21.60 4.27 3.32
C GLN A 228 -20.40 3.66 4.05
N LYS A 229 -19.19 4.20 3.87
CA LYS A 229 -18.01 3.80 4.66
C LYS A 229 -18.20 3.95 6.16
N THR A 230 -18.94 4.96 6.59
CA THR A 230 -19.22 5.16 8.02
C THR A 230 -20.15 4.06 8.53
N VAL A 231 -21.15 3.67 7.75
CA VAL A 231 -22.03 2.55 8.08
C VAL A 231 -21.26 1.23 8.09
N LEU A 232 -20.45 0.95 7.06
CA LEU A 232 -19.62 -0.24 6.99
C LEU A 232 -18.66 -0.38 8.18
N ARG A 233 -18.05 0.73 8.63
CA ARG A 233 -17.20 0.73 9.84
C ARG A 233 -17.98 0.38 11.11
N LYS A 234 -19.20 0.88 11.26
CA LYS A 234 -20.06 0.57 12.41
C LYS A 234 -20.47 -0.90 12.45
N MET A 235 -20.61 -1.52 11.29
CA MET A 235 -20.94 -2.94 11.13
C MET A 235 -19.70 -3.85 11.12
N GLU A 236 -18.50 -3.29 11.38
CA GLU A 236 -17.22 -4.01 11.32
C GLU A 236 -16.99 -4.77 9.99
N CYS A 237 -17.55 -4.24 8.90
CA CYS A 237 -17.47 -4.85 7.58
C CYS A 237 -16.23 -4.39 6.81
N SER A 238 -15.73 -5.26 5.94
CA SER A 238 -14.63 -4.96 5.02
C SER A 238 -14.92 -3.74 4.15
N MET A 239 -13.89 -2.92 3.87
CA MET A 239 -14.03 -1.75 2.99
C MET A 239 -14.18 -2.18 1.52
N PRO A 240 -14.94 -1.45 0.70
CA PRO A 240 -15.09 -1.77 -0.72
C PRO A 240 -13.77 -1.60 -1.48
N VAL A 241 -13.63 -2.37 -2.57
CA VAL A 241 -12.48 -2.33 -3.48
C VAL A 241 -12.96 -1.86 -4.85
N ILE A 242 -12.30 -0.87 -5.44
CA ILE A 242 -12.67 -0.31 -6.74
C ILE A 242 -11.84 -0.96 -7.85
N LYS A 243 -12.50 -1.34 -8.95
CA LYS A 243 -11.87 -1.72 -10.23
C LYS A 243 -10.98 -0.59 -10.74
N ASN A 244 -9.70 -0.89 -10.94
CA ASN A 244 -8.72 0.02 -11.55
C ASN A 244 -8.20 -0.63 -12.84
N PRO A 245 -8.51 -0.08 -14.03
CA PRO A 245 -8.09 -0.63 -15.31
C PRO A 245 -6.59 -0.86 -15.44
N THR A 246 -5.75 -0.02 -14.81
CA THR A 246 -4.29 -0.15 -14.89
C THR A 246 -3.73 -1.22 -13.94
N ARG A 247 -4.51 -1.68 -12.95
CA ARG A 247 -4.09 -2.72 -12.01
C ARG A 247 -4.80 -4.03 -12.33
N TRP A 248 -4.06 -4.95 -12.94
CA TRP A 248 -4.52 -6.24 -13.48
C TRP A 248 -5.42 -7.05 -12.52
N SER A 249 -5.08 -7.11 -11.24
CA SER A 249 -5.85 -7.88 -10.25
C SER A 249 -7.12 -7.18 -9.71
N SER A 250 -7.43 -5.96 -10.15
CA SER A 250 -8.43 -5.12 -9.47
C SER A 250 -9.86 -5.64 -9.64
N SER A 251 -10.22 -6.12 -10.83
CA SER A 251 -11.54 -6.70 -11.12
C SER A 251 -11.79 -7.95 -10.28
N TYR A 252 -10.80 -8.86 -10.20
CA TYR A 252 -10.85 -10.03 -9.33
C TYR A 252 -11.05 -9.64 -7.86
N ARG A 253 -10.23 -8.74 -7.33
CA ARG A 253 -10.30 -8.30 -5.92
C ARG A 253 -11.63 -7.60 -5.60
N MET A 254 -12.19 -6.86 -6.54
CA MET A 254 -13.50 -6.23 -6.41
C MET A 254 -14.62 -7.27 -6.30
N ILE A 255 -14.63 -8.26 -7.19
CA ILE A 255 -15.65 -9.34 -7.16
C ILE A 255 -15.52 -10.15 -5.87
N ASN A 256 -14.29 -10.53 -5.51
CA ASN A 256 -14.02 -11.25 -4.25
C ASN A 256 -14.55 -10.47 -3.03
N ARG A 257 -14.23 -9.18 -2.95
CA ARG A 257 -14.70 -8.30 -1.88
C ARG A 257 -16.23 -8.19 -1.87
N ASN A 258 -16.88 -8.20 -3.02
CA ASN A 258 -18.34 -8.17 -3.10
C ASN A 258 -18.96 -9.45 -2.51
N LEU A 259 -18.37 -10.60 -2.83
CA LEU A 259 -18.83 -11.89 -2.31
C LEU A 259 -18.64 -11.95 -0.78
N GLU A 260 -17.51 -11.48 -0.26
CA GLU A 260 -17.26 -11.35 1.20
C GLU A 260 -18.28 -10.45 1.91
N MET A 261 -18.78 -9.42 1.22
CA MET A 261 -19.67 -8.40 1.78
C MET A 261 -21.16 -8.70 1.55
N THR A 262 -21.52 -9.76 0.81
CA THR A 262 -22.89 -9.97 0.31
C THR A 262 -23.93 -10.03 1.43
N ASP A 263 -23.64 -10.75 2.51
CA ASP A 263 -24.56 -10.91 3.66
C ASP A 263 -24.80 -9.59 4.40
N TYR A 264 -23.80 -8.71 4.44
CA TYR A 264 -23.89 -7.40 5.09
C TYR A 264 -24.65 -6.39 4.24
N ILE A 265 -24.43 -6.43 2.92
CA ILE A 265 -25.03 -5.50 1.96
C ILE A 265 -26.55 -5.69 1.89
N ASP A 266 -27.03 -6.93 1.98
CA ASP A 266 -28.48 -7.23 1.96
C ASP A 266 -29.21 -6.67 3.20
N GLY A 267 -28.50 -6.37 4.29
CA GLY A 267 -29.04 -5.72 5.49
C GLY A 267 -29.03 -4.18 5.47
N MET A 268 -28.45 -3.52 4.46
CA MET A 268 -28.20 -2.06 4.47
C MET A 268 -29.38 -1.17 4.03
N GLY A 269 -30.59 -1.71 3.84
CA GLY A 269 -31.79 -0.92 3.55
C GLY A 269 -31.93 -0.45 2.08
N THR A 270 -33.04 0.24 1.80
CA THR A 270 -33.65 0.40 0.46
C THR A 270 -32.86 1.23 -0.56
N ASP A 271 -31.96 2.14 -0.14
CA ASP A 271 -31.19 3.03 -1.03
C ASP A 271 -30.21 2.29 -1.97
N LEU A 272 -29.93 1.00 -1.72
CA LEU A 272 -29.01 0.19 -2.52
C LEU A 272 -29.71 -0.70 -3.55
N THR A 273 -31.03 -0.89 -3.42
CA THR A 273 -31.80 -1.91 -4.17
C THR A 273 -31.66 -1.84 -5.68
N ALA A 274 -31.50 -0.65 -6.26
CA ALA A 274 -31.33 -0.47 -7.69
C ALA A 274 -29.97 -0.98 -8.24
N LEU A 275 -28.95 -1.08 -7.38
CA LEU A 275 -27.59 -1.49 -7.75
C LEU A 275 -27.22 -2.90 -7.26
N LEU A 276 -28.09 -3.54 -6.47
CA LEU A 276 -27.89 -4.91 -6.04
C LEU A 276 -28.07 -5.88 -7.21
N PRO A 277 -27.09 -6.77 -7.46
CA PRO A 277 -27.31 -7.88 -8.38
C PRO A 277 -28.51 -8.72 -7.91
N ALA A 278 -29.39 -9.09 -8.84
CA ALA A 278 -30.53 -9.95 -8.53
C ALA A 278 -30.04 -11.31 -7.99
N PRO A 279 -30.87 -12.08 -7.24
CA PRO A 279 -30.44 -13.37 -6.69
C PRO A 279 -29.84 -14.33 -7.74
N ARG A 280 -30.42 -14.37 -8.95
CA ARG A 280 -29.90 -15.15 -10.08
C ARG A 280 -28.53 -14.66 -10.56
N GLU A 281 -28.31 -13.35 -10.57
CA GLU A 281 -27.04 -12.73 -10.95
C GLU A 281 -25.96 -12.99 -9.89
N LYS A 282 -26.32 -12.98 -8.60
CA LYS A 282 -25.40 -13.35 -7.50
C LYS A 282 -24.93 -14.80 -7.61
N ILE A 283 -25.86 -15.73 -7.87
CA ILE A 283 -25.53 -17.16 -8.06
C ILE A 283 -24.61 -17.33 -9.27
N LYS A 284 -24.94 -16.70 -10.40
CA LYS A 284 -24.12 -16.73 -11.61
C LYS A 284 -22.73 -16.14 -11.37
N LEU A 285 -22.64 -14.98 -10.71
CA LEU A 285 -21.37 -14.32 -10.39
C LEU A 285 -20.49 -15.20 -9.49
N LYS A 286 -21.07 -15.80 -8.44
CA LYS A 286 -20.36 -16.70 -7.52
C LYS A 286 -19.83 -17.93 -8.26
N SER A 287 -20.68 -18.61 -9.03
CA SER A 287 -20.28 -19.79 -9.82
C SER A 287 -19.15 -19.46 -10.80
N ARG A 288 -19.27 -18.35 -11.55
CA ARG A 288 -18.22 -17.93 -12.50
C ARG A 288 -16.95 -17.46 -11.81
N PHE A 289 -17.05 -16.90 -10.61
CA PHE A 289 -15.88 -16.51 -9.82
C PHE A 289 -15.14 -17.72 -9.25
N GLU A 290 -15.85 -18.76 -8.81
CA GLU A 290 -15.24 -20.02 -8.34
C GLU A 290 -14.44 -20.73 -9.45
N ASP A 291 -14.85 -20.60 -10.71
CA ASP A 291 -14.07 -21.09 -11.85
C ASP A 291 -12.68 -20.45 -11.93
N LEU A 292 -12.52 -19.20 -11.47
CA LEU A 292 -11.21 -18.53 -11.44
C LEU A 292 -10.26 -19.15 -10.41
N GLY A 293 -10.78 -19.81 -9.37
CA GLY A 293 -9.96 -20.52 -8.37
C GLY A 293 -9.42 -21.86 -8.85
N LYS A 294 -9.80 -22.32 -10.05
CA LYS A 294 -9.30 -23.56 -10.68
C LYS A 294 -8.06 -23.34 -11.53
N PHE A 295 -7.66 -22.09 -11.75
CA PHE A 295 -6.44 -21.69 -12.48
C PHE A 295 -5.35 -21.29 -11.48
#